data_AF-A0A4R1RAC4-F1
#
_entry.id   AF-A0A4R1RAC4-F1
#
_cell.length_a   1.000
_cell.length_b   1.000
_cell.length_c   1.000
_cell.angle_alpha   90.00
_cell.angle_beta   90.00
_cell.angle_gamma   90.00
#
_symmetry.space_group_name_H-M   'P 1'
#
loop_
_entity.id
_entity.type
_entity.pdbx_description
1 polymer ?
#
loop_
_entity_poly.entity_id
_entity_poly.type
_entity_poly.pdbx_seq_one_letter_code
_entity_poly.pdbx_strand_id
1 'polypeptide(L)' 'MSILTRKMDKADSLLWAEMRFKLWDRLSVDEHLGDIEKMLSGSKRAGYIAMLSNHAPVGFAEICSRE' A
#
# COMPACT_ATOMS: atom_id res chain seq x y z
N MET A 1 -12.33 -4.54 -18.99
CA MET A 1 -11.80 -4.83 -17.64
C MET A 1 -12.05 -3.61 -16.78
N SER A 2 -12.76 -3.76 -15.65
CA SER A 2 -12.98 -2.66 -14.71
C SER A 2 -11.91 -2.69 -13.63
N ILE A 3 -11.33 -1.53 -13.32
CA ILE A 3 -10.37 -1.35 -12.23
C ILE A 3 -11.05 -0.49 -11.17
N LEU A 4 -11.06 -0.99 -9.93
CA LEU A 4 -11.54 -0.27 -8.77
C LEU A 4 -10.34 0.21 -7.97
N THR A 5 -10.29 1.51 -7.69
CA THR A 5 -9.27 2.12 -6.84
C THR A 5 -9.88 2.50 -5.50
N ARG A 6 -9.21 2.15 -4.41
CA ARG A 6 -9.60 2.59 -3.06
C ARG A 6 -8.39 2.96 -2.22
N LYS A 7 -8.62 3.79 -1.20
CA LYS A 7 -7.61 4.06 -0.17
C LYS A 7 -7.36 2.77 0.62
N MET A 8 -6.10 2.48 0.90
CA MET A 8 -5.70 1.37 1.76
C MET A 8 -5.89 1.73 3.23
N ASP A 9 -6.24 0.73 4.03
CA ASP A 9 -6.35 0.83 5.48
C ASP A 9 -5.51 -0.24 6.19
N LYS A 10 -5.70 -0.39 7.51
CA LYS A 10 -4.93 -1.34 8.32
C LYS A 10 -5.09 -2.79 7.86
N ALA A 11 -6.26 -3.18 7.35
CA ALA A 11 -6.50 -4.54 6.86
C ALA A 11 -5.66 -4.87 5.61
N ASP A 12 -5.18 -3.84 4.90
CA ASP A 12 -4.37 -4.00 3.68
C ASP A 12 -2.86 -4.03 3.95
N SER A 13 -2.43 -3.83 5.19
CA SER A 13 -1.02 -3.56 5.50
C SER A 13 -0.08 -4.68 5.02
N LEU A 14 -0.49 -5.95 5.17
CA LEU A 14 0.29 -7.08 4.70
C LEU A 14 0.38 -7.11 3.17
N LEU A 15 -0.76 -6.97 2.48
CA LEU A 15 -0.79 -6.95 1.02
C LEU A 15 0.04 -5.78 0.47
N TRP A 16 -0.04 -4.62 1.10
CA TRP A 16 0.75 -3.45 0.75
C TRP A 16 2.25 -3.73 0.94
N ALA A 17 2.65 -4.34 2.06
CA ALA A 17 4.05 -4.71 2.31
C ALA A 17 4.59 -5.71 1.26
N GLU A 18 3.79 -6.72 0.88
CA GLU A 18 4.15 -7.65 -0.19
C GLU A 18 4.31 -6.97 -1.56
N MET A 19 3.42 -6.02 -1.88
CA MET A 19 3.52 -5.24 -3.12
C MET A 19 4.73 -4.29 -3.09
N ARG A 20 5.03 -3.67 -1.94
CA ARG A 20 6.26 -2.88 -1.74
C ARG A 20 7.50 -3.72 -1.92
N PHE A 21 7.54 -4.93 -1.37
CA PHE A 21 8.69 -5.82 -1.52
C PHE A 21 8.97 -6.17 -2.99
N LYS A 22 7.92 -6.37 -3.80
CA LYS A 22 8.05 -6.58 -5.25
C LYS A 22 8.60 -5.36 -6.00
N LEU A 23 8.38 -4.15 -5.50
CA LEU A 23 8.84 -2.90 -6.11
C LEU A 23 10.20 -2.44 -5.57
N TRP A 24 10.45 -2.68 -4.28
CA TRP A 24 11.61 -2.29 -3.50
C TRP A 24 12.04 -3.48 -2.63
N ASP A 25 12.84 -4.36 -3.21
CA ASP A 25 13.31 -5.63 -2.65
C ASP A 25 14.44 -5.50 -1.61
N ARG A 26 14.86 -4.26 -1.32
CA ARG A 26 15.95 -3.97 -0.36
C ARG A 26 15.58 -4.22 1.10
N LEU A 27 14.30 -4.08 1.43
CA LEU A 27 13.77 -4.29 2.77
C LEU A 27 12.91 -5.54 2.77
N SER A 28 12.91 -6.27 3.88
CA SER A 28 11.98 -7.38 4.10
C SER A 28 10.53 -6.90 4.18
N VAL A 29 9.59 -7.84 4.02
CA VAL A 29 8.15 -7.57 4.20
C VAL A 29 7.86 -7.03 5.60
N ASP A 30 8.53 -7.54 6.64
CA ASP A 30 8.34 -7.08 8.02
C ASP A 30 8.82 -5.64 8.23
N GLU A 31 9.94 -5.25 7.62
CA GLU A 31 10.42 -3.86 7.64
C GLU A 31 9.45 -2.93 6.91
N HIS A 32 8.92 -3.35 5.75
CA HIS A 32 7.88 -2.60 5.04
C HIS A 32 6.60 -2.45 5.86
N LEU A 33 6.20 -3.49 6.58
CA LEU A 33 5.02 -3.47 7.45
C LEU A 33 5.18 -2.43 8.56
N GLY A 34 6.33 -2.40 9.23
CA GLY A 34 6.62 -1.41 10.26
C GLY A 34 6.58 0.04 9.74
N ASP A 35 6.97 0.28 8.49
CA ASP A 35 6.84 1.59 7.87
C ASP A 35 5.40 1.94 7.50
N ILE A 36 4.63 0.98 6.98
CA ILE A 36 3.21 1.16 6.67
C ILE A 36 2.40 1.50 7.93
N GLU A 37 2.67 0.84 9.05
CA GLU A 37 2.01 1.15 10.33
C GLU A 37 2.26 2.61 10.75
N LYS A 38 3.50 3.10 10.61
CA LYS A 38 3.81 4.52 10.86
C LYS A 38 3.06 5.43 9.90
N MET A 39 2.96 5.06 8.62
CA MET A 39 2.21 5.83 7.61
C MET A 39 0.73 5.93 7.96
N LEU A 40 0.11 4.81 8.36
CA LEU A 40 -1.30 4.74 8.74
C LEU A 40 -1.62 5.52 10.03
N SER A 41 -0.67 5.59 10.96
CA SER A 41 -0.80 6.45 12.16
C SER A 41 -0.68 7.95 11.88
N GLY A 42 -0.12 8.32 10.73
CA GLY A 42 0.08 9.71 10.32
C GLY A 42 -1.04 10.25 9.43
N SER A 43 -1.16 11.58 9.37
CA SER A 43 -2.10 12.26 8.47
C SER A 43 -1.48 12.70 7.13
N LYS A 44 -0.14 12.69 7.03
CA LYS A 44 0.58 13.24 5.87
C LYS A 44 0.80 12.24 4.73
N ARG A 45 0.51 10.95 4.94
CA ARG A 45 0.78 9.89 3.96
C ARG A 45 -0.48 9.07 3.72
N ALA A 46 -0.66 8.60 2.48
CA ALA A 46 -1.75 7.71 2.13
C ALA A 46 -1.32 6.71 1.05
N GLY A 47 -1.82 5.48 1.16
CA GLY A 47 -1.70 4.45 0.14
C GLY A 47 -3.03 4.21 -0.58
N TYR A 48 -2.96 3.86 -1.85
CA TYR A 48 -4.12 3.47 -2.66
C TYR A 48 -3.81 2.16 -3.38
N ILE A 49 -4.83 1.31 -3.53
CA ILE A 49 -4.73 0.04 -4.25
C ILE A 49 -5.67 0.05 -5.45
N ALA A 50 -5.18 -0.47 -6.58
CA ALA A 50 -5.95 -0.79 -7.76
C ALA A 50 -6.25 -2.30 -7.77
N MET A 51 -7.52 -2.65 -7.88
CA MET A 51 -7.99 -4.04 -7.91
C MET A 51 -8.86 -4.29 -9.14
N LEU A 52 -8.81 -5.52 -9.65
CA LEU A 52 -9.76 -6.02 -10.63
C LEU A 52 -11.09 -6.36 -9.96
N SER A 53 -12.13 -6.59 -10.77
CA SER A 53 -13.47 -6.99 -10.29
C SER A 53 -13.50 -8.32 -9.52
N ASN A 54 -12.47 -9.16 -9.68
CA ASN A 54 -12.27 -10.39 -8.90
C ASN A 54 -11.48 -10.16 -7.61
N HIS A 55 -11.30 -8.91 -7.18
CA HIS A 55 -10.52 -8.50 -6.01
C HIS A 55 -9.00 -8.79 -6.11
N ALA A 56 -8.49 -9.16 -7.29
CA ALA A 56 -7.06 -9.33 -7.48
C ALA A 56 -6.37 -7.95 -7.52
N PRO A 57 -5.32 -7.72 -6.71
CA PRO A 57 -4.57 -6.48 -6.71
C PRO A 57 -3.66 -6.41 -7.95
N VAL A 58 -3.66 -5.27 -8.63
CA VAL A 58 -2.89 -5.06 -9.87
C VAL A 58 -1.90 -3.90 -9.78
N GLY A 59 -2.00 -3.06 -8.74
CA GLY A 59 -1.07 -1.96 -8.53
C GLY A 59 -1.37 -1.21 -7.24
N PHE A 60 -0.41 -0.40 -6.80
CA PHE A 60 -0.56 0.49 -5.67
C PHE A 60 0.14 1.82 -5.94
N ALA A 61 -0.24 2.85 -5.19
CA ALA A 61 0.42 4.15 -5.20
C ALA A 61 0.50 4.72 -3.79
N GLU A 62 1.60 5.40 -3.48
CA GLU A 62 1.83 6.09 -2.21
C GLU A 62 1.98 7.58 -2.46
N ILE A 63 1.31 8.38 -1.63
CA ILE A 63 1.44 9.83 -1.66
C ILE A 63 1.86 10.35 -0.30
N CYS A 64 2.63 11.42 -0.30
CA CYS A 64 3.06 12.16 0.89
C CYS A 64 2.86 13.65 0.64
N SER A 65 2.13 14.31 1.53
CA SER A 65 2.07 15.76 1.56
C SER A 65 3.33 16.31 2.21
N ARG A 66 4.00 17.24 1.53
CA ARG A 66 5.08 18.05 2.09
C ARG A 66 4.47 19.41 2.43
N GLU A 67 4.60 19.83 3.68
CA GLU A 67 4.37 21.23 4.08
C GLU A 67 5.65 22.02 3.80
#